data_AF-A0A2V3JJL6-F1
#
_entry.id   AF-A0A2V3JJL6-F1
#
_cell.length_a   1.000
_cell.length_b   1.000
_cell.length_c   1.000
_cell.angle_alpha   90.00
_cell.angle_beta   90.00
_cell.angle_gamma   90.00
#
_symmetry.space_group_name_H-M   'P 1'
#
loop_
_entity.id
_entity.type
_entity.pdbx_description
1 polymer ?
#
loop_
_entity_poly.entity_id
_entity_poly.type
_entity_poly.pdbx_seq_one_letter_code
_entity_poly.pdbx_strand_id
1 'polypeptide(L)'
;MKSTIDQLIINSPYEEPEKYWSYDRETRSFTLKSGRRSAGYVIATPGSKAFDDPGILIEIPLVNQIRQRVKQWQDAGCPGATGITRRLLTHWHNHEEREYSRFFFCQLEAIETLIWLTEAPDAEKVGVEIASDGGLFKRLCSKMATGTGKTVVMAMLIAWQVLNKVTYPQDTRFSRHIFVVAPGLTVKSRLQVLVPSSPGNYYDEFDIVPPGLSEKLRQGKVLIHNWHALNWETEERIAKKKGVDKRGAKSNEAYVREVLGEMANARNIVVINDEAHHAWRIPAESKVKGVTKDDIEQATKWIGGLDRIHETRNILTCYDFSATPYAPSGKTTSEEALFGWIVSDFGLNDAIRVVAE
;
A
#
# COMPACT_ATOMS: atom_id res chain seq x y z
N MET A 1 35.87 23.18 -1.19
CA MET A 1 35.11 23.49 0.05
C MET A 1 34.10 22.37 0.25
N LYS A 2 34.06 21.74 1.43
CA LYS A 2 33.01 20.77 1.75
C LYS A 2 31.67 21.52 1.71
N SER A 3 30.77 21.16 0.79
CA SER A 3 29.41 21.68 0.78
C SER A 3 28.69 21.13 2.00
N THR A 4 28.58 21.94 3.05
CA THR A 4 27.66 21.70 4.16
C THR A 4 26.24 21.77 3.62
N ILE A 5 25.36 20.86 4.08
CA ILE A 5 23.93 20.93 3.74
C ILE A 5 23.35 22.08 4.56
N ASP A 6 23.13 23.23 3.91
CA ASP A 6 22.63 24.42 4.59
C ASP A 6 21.11 24.35 4.84
N GLN A 7 20.37 23.57 4.04
CA GLN A 7 18.92 23.36 4.18
C GLN A 7 18.54 21.91 3.81
N LEU A 8 17.94 21.20 4.77
CA LEU A 8 17.49 19.81 4.58
C LEU A 8 16.15 19.73 3.83
N ILE A 9 15.25 20.68 4.07
CA ILE A 9 13.95 20.79 3.39
C ILE A 9 14.15 21.62 2.12
N ILE A 10 13.91 21.03 0.96
CA ILE A 10 14.19 21.67 -0.34
C ILE A 10 13.02 21.61 -1.32
N ASN A 11 11.92 20.95 -0.95
CA ASN A 11 10.70 20.85 -1.74
C ASN A 11 9.46 21.08 -0.85
N SER A 12 8.37 21.52 -1.47
CA SER A 12 7.05 21.57 -0.83
C SER A 12 6.46 20.16 -0.67
N PRO A 13 5.70 19.88 0.42
CA PRO A 13 4.93 18.63 0.57
C PRO A 13 3.72 18.51 -0.34
N TYR A 14 3.27 19.62 -0.91
CA TYR A 14 2.06 19.69 -1.72
C TYR A 14 2.34 19.62 -3.23
N GLU A 15 3.59 19.82 -3.65
CA GLU A 15 4.00 19.87 -5.06
C GLU A 15 4.91 18.71 -5.44
N GLU A 16 5.03 18.44 -6.74
CA GLU A 16 6.00 17.45 -7.24
C GLU A 16 7.44 17.90 -6.89
N PRO A 17 8.29 17.02 -6.29
CA PRO A 17 9.66 17.40 -5.95
C PRO A 17 10.50 17.78 -7.18
N GLU A 18 11.06 19.00 -7.17
CA GLU A 18 11.85 19.54 -8.27
C GLU A 18 13.37 19.46 -8.04
N LYS A 19 13.80 19.15 -6.82
CA LYS A 19 15.21 19.13 -6.43
C LYS A 19 15.51 17.97 -5.48
N TYR A 20 16.74 17.46 -5.52
CA TYR A 20 17.22 16.48 -4.54
C TYR A 20 18.73 16.60 -4.29
N TRP A 21 19.14 16.43 -3.04
CA TRP A 21 20.55 16.19 -2.72
C TRP A 21 21.00 14.83 -3.22
N SER A 22 22.05 14.80 -4.03
CA SER A 22 22.80 13.63 -4.50
C SER A 22 24.11 13.54 -3.74
N TYR A 23 24.47 12.36 -3.25
CA TYR A 23 25.80 12.15 -2.66
C TYR A 23 26.79 11.76 -3.75
N ASP A 24 27.87 12.52 -3.88
CA ASP A 24 29.00 12.18 -4.73
C ASP A 24 30.06 11.47 -3.89
N ARG A 25 30.44 10.26 -4.33
CA ARG A 25 31.37 9.38 -3.63
C ARG A 25 32.83 9.75 -3.86
N GLU A 26 33.17 10.28 -5.03
CA GLU A 26 34.54 10.66 -5.36
C GLU A 26 34.95 11.88 -4.53
N THR A 27 34.04 12.83 -4.40
CA THR A 27 34.29 14.08 -3.67
C THR A 27 33.80 14.05 -2.22
N ARG A 28 33.08 12.99 -1.82
CA ARG A 28 32.41 12.84 -0.50
C ARG A 28 31.57 14.07 -0.14
N SER A 29 30.85 14.61 -1.11
CA SER A 29 30.08 15.84 -0.95
C SER A 29 28.64 15.67 -1.43
N PHE A 30 27.71 16.39 -0.80
CA PHE A 30 26.35 16.47 -1.29
C PHE A 30 26.22 17.58 -2.32
N THR A 31 25.61 17.27 -3.46
CA THR A 31 25.31 18.21 -4.54
C THR A 31 23.81 18.28 -4.74
N LEU A 32 23.27 19.49 -4.84
CA LEU A 32 21.87 19.70 -5.14
C LEU A 32 21.66 19.50 -6.64
N LYS A 33 20.87 18.49 -7.00
CA LYS A 33 20.47 18.20 -8.39
C LYS A 33 19.06 18.68 -8.64
N SER A 34 18.81 19.12 -9.87
CA SER A 34 17.48 19.45 -10.38
C SER A 34 16.77 18.17 -10.84
N GLY A 35 15.44 18.22 -10.83
CA GLY A 35 14.56 17.11 -11.14
C GLY A 35 14.14 16.32 -9.91
N ARG A 36 13.26 15.37 -10.15
CA ARG A 36 12.78 14.44 -9.14
C ARG A 36 13.76 13.28 -8.99
N ARG A 37 14.00 12.85 -7.75
CA ARG A 37 14.81 11.66 -7.48
C ARG A 37 14.12 10.39 -8.01
N SER A 38 14.90 9.53 -8.67
CA SER A 38 14.48 8.18 -9.04
C SER A 38 13.96 7.41 -7.81
N ALA A 39 12.84 6.71 -7.97
CA ALA A 39 12.34 5.76 -6.98
C ALA A 39 13.41 4.70 -6.71
N GLY A 40 13.60 4.36 -5.43
CA GLY A 40 14.72 3.51 -5.04
C GLY A 40 14.82 3.25 -3.54
N TYR A 41 15.79 2.41 -3.18
CA TYR A 41 16.17 2.13 -1.81
C TYR A 41 17.67 2.14 -1.65
N VAL A 42 18.13 2.41 -0.44
CA VAL A 42 19.56 2.52 -0.14
C VAL A 42 20.00 1.26 0.61
N ILE A 43 21.01 0.58 0.08
CA ILE A 43 21.68 -0.53 0.76
C ILE A 43 23.03 -0.08 1.30
N ALA A 44 23.51 -0.70 2.38
CA ALA A 44 24.87 -0.46 2.86
C ALA A 44 25.90 -0.85 1.79
N THR A 45 26.99 -0.09 1.67
CA THR A 45 28.06 -0.39 0.73
C THR A 45 28.77 -1.69 1.17
N PRO A 46 28.89 -2.71 0.30
CA PRO A 46 29.54 -3.96 0.65
C PRO A 46 30.97 -3.74 1.18
N GLY A 47 31.25 -4.22 2.40
CA GLY A 47 32.56 -4.10 3.03
C GLY A 47 32.84 -2.77 3.74
N SER A 48 31.93 -1.79 3.71
CA SER A 48 32.08 -0.55 4.48
C SER A 48 31.88 -0.82 5.98
N LYS A 49 32.84 -0.37 6.79
CA LYS A 49 32.73 -0.30 8.26
C LYS A 49 32.55 1.14 8.76
N ALA A 50 32.42 2.08 7.83
CA ALA A 50 32.31 3.48 8.12
C ALA A 50 30.90 3.79 8.64
N PHE A 51 30.82 4.50 9.77
CA PHE A 51 29.54 4.91 10.36
C PHE A 51 28.79 5.92 9.46
N ASP A 52 29.52 6.64 8.61
CA ASP A 52 29.03 7.67 7.69
C ASP A 52 28.82 7.16 6.25
N ASP A 53 28.68 5.83 6.05
CA ASP A 53 28.38 5.27 4.73
C ASP A 53 27.00 5.74 4.24
N PRO A 54 26.92 6.52 3.15
CA PRO A 54 25.66 6.99 2.58
C PRO A 54 24.87 5.88 1.87
N GLY A 55 25.49 4.70 1.68
CA GLY A 55 24.91 3.56 0.98
C GLY A 55 24.84 3.72 -0.55
N ILE A 56 24.40 2.65 -1.22
CA ILE A 56 24.18 2.56 -2.66
C ILE A 56 22.69 2.67 -2.93
N LEU A 57 22.28 3.62 -3.77
CA LEU A 57 20.91 3.69 -4.27
C LEU A 57 20.70 2.61 -5.33
N ILE A 58 19.75 1.71 -5.07
CA ILE A 58 19.23 0.76 -6.04
C ILE A 58 17.86 1.29 -6.50
N GLU A 59 17.73 1.57 -7.78
CA GLU A 59 16.48 2.09 -8.34
C GLU A 59 15.38 1.01 -8.36
N ILE A 60 14.13 1.46 -8.42
CA ILE A 60 12.95 0.63 -8.69
C ILE A 60 12.43 1.03 -10.08
N PRO A 61 12.95 0.43 -11.17
CA PRO A 61 12.65 0.88 -12.53
C PRO A 61 11.16 0.90 -12.86
N LEU A 62 10.41 -0.10 -12.37
CA LEU A 62 8.96 -0.21 -12.55
C LEU A 62 8.23 1.04 -12.05
N VAL A 63 8.58 1.55 -10.86
CA VAL A 63 7.93 2.74 -10.29
C VAL A 63 8.27 3.97 -11.13
N ASN A 64 9.52 4.13 -11.57
CA ASN A 64 9.91 5.25 -12.42
C ASN A 64 9.17 5.24 -13.77
N GLN A 65 8.98 4.06 -14.36
CA GLN A 65 8.17 3.88 -15.56
C GLN A 65 6.70 4.23 -15.32
N ILE A 66 6.12 3.75 -14.21
CA ILE A 66 4.72 4.05 -13.84
C ILE A 66 4.52 5.55 -13.63
N ARG A 67 5.40 6.24 -12.91
CA ARG A 67 5.32 7.71 -12.70
C ARG A 67 5.20 8.47 -14.02
N GLN A 68 6.03 8.12 -15.01
CA GLN A 68 5.97 8.74 -16.33
C GLN A 68 4.62 8.49 -17.02
N ARG A 69 4.10 7.25 -16.95
CA ARG A 69 2.82 6.88 -17.57
C ARG A 69 1.62 7.53 -16.89
N VAL A 70 1.64 7.63 -15.56
CA VAL A 70 0.59 8.30 -14.78
C VAL A 70 0.55 9.79 -15.14
N LYS A 71 1.71 10.46 -15.22
CA LYS A 71 1.79 11.87 -15.64
C LYS A 71 1.20 12.07 -17.04
N GLN A 72 1.58 11.23 -18.00
CA GLN A 72 1.02 11.28 -19.37
C GLN A 72 -0.49 11.06 -19.39
N TRP A 73 -0.99 10.11 -18.58
CA TRP A 73 -2.42 9.84 -18.46
C TRP A 73 -3.18 11.02 -17.82
N GLN A 74 -2.60 11.70 -16.84
CA GLN A 74 -3.17 12.91 -16.24
C GLN A 74 -3.23 14.05 -17.27
N ASP A 75 -2.13 14.31 -17.97
CA ASP A 75 -2.02 15.35 -19.00
C ASP A 75 -3.01 15.13 -20.15
N ALA A 76 -3.32 13.87 -20.47
CA ALA A 76 -4.34 13.48 -21.45
C ALA A 76 -5.79 13.57 -20.92
N GLY A 77 -6.01 14.07 -19.70
CA GLY A 77 -7.33 14.19 -19.09
C GLY A 77 -7.90 12.87 -18.59
N CYS A 78 -7.04 11.96 -18.11
CA CYS A 78 -7.39 10.70 -17.46
C CYS A 78 -8.33 9.79 -18.31
N PRO A 79 -7.94 9.40 -19.54
CA PRO A 79 -8.77 8.54 -20.38
C PRO A 79 -9.12 7.22 -19.66
N GLY A 80 -10.34 6.72 -19.88
CA GLY A 80 -10.86 5.52 -19.20
C GLY A 80 -11.41 5.73 -17.78
N ALA A 81 -11.09 6.86 -17.12
CA ALA A 81 -11.61 7.19 -15.80
C ALA A 81 -13.14 7.41 -15.82
N THR A 82 -13.86 6.82 -14.86
CA THR A 82 -15.30 7.03 -14.71
C THR A 82 -15.64 8.49 -14.35
N GLY A 83 -16.91 8.86 -14.48
CA GLY A 83 -17.38 10.18 -14.01
C GLY A 83 -17.20 10.40 -12.51
N ILE A 84 -17.24 9.35 -11.68
CA ILE A 84 -17.00 9.47 -10.23
C ILE A 84 -15.51 9.69 -9.97
N THR A 85 -14.64 8.94 -10.64
CA THR A 85 -13.20 9.08 -10.52
C THR A 85 -12.74 10.47 -10.94
N ARG A 86 -13.23 11.00 -12.06
CA ARG A 86 -12.95 12.38 -12.48
C ARG A 86 -13.37 13.40 -11.43
N ARG A 87 -14.56 13.24 -10.86
CA ARG A 87 -15.07 14.13 -9.81
C ARG A 87 -14.22 14.07 -8.53
N LEU A 88 -13.74 12.88 -8.16
CA LEU A 88 -12.82 12.72 -7.03
C LEU A 88 -11.48 13.39 -7.31
N LEU A 89 -10.88 13.16 -8.47
CA LEU A 89 -9.61 13.77 -8.86
C LEU A 89 -9.71 15.30 -8.89
N THR A 90 -10.76 15.86 -9.50
CA THR A 90 -11.01 17.31 -9.49
C THR A 90 -11.15 17.85 -8.06
N HIS A 91 -11.87 17.13 -7.19
CA HIS A 91 -12.04 17.52 -5.78
C HIS A 91 -10.72 17.49 -5.01
N TRP A 92 -9.88 16.47 -5.22
CA TRP A 92 -8.62 16.33 -4.50
C TRP A 92 -7.54 17.31 -4.95
N HIS A 93 -7.57 17.76 -6.21
CA HIS A 93 -6.67 18.77 -6.77
C HIS A 93 -7.18 20.21 -6.61
N ASN A 94 -8.37 20.43 -6.04
CA ASN A 94 -8.89 21.78 -5.86
C ASN A 94 -8.21 22.49 -4.67
N HIS A 95 -7.07 23.14 -4.93
CA HIS A 95 -6.28 23.83 -3.92
C HIS A 95 -6.95 25.08 -3.34
N GLU A 96 -7.88 25.71 -4.07
CA GLU A 96 -8.59 26.92 -3.63
C GLU A 96 -9.63 26.60 -2.56
N GLU A 97 -10.35 25.48 -2.71
CA GLU A 97 -11.37 25.05 -1.74
C GLU A 97 -10.78 24.31 -0.53
N ARG A 98 -9.48 23.95 -0.56
CA ARG A 98 -8.80 23.11 0.44
C ARG A 98 -7.67 23.81 1.19
N GLU A 99 -7.75 25.12 1.41
CA GLU A 99 -6.65 25.92 1.98
C GLU A 99 -6.02 25.30 3.26
N TYR A 100 -6.83 24.66 4.11
CA TYR A 100 -6.38 24.03 5.37
C TYR A 100 -6.35 22.50 5.36
N SER A 101 -6.65 21.85 4.23
CA SER A 101 -6.79 20.38 4.11
C SER A 101 -6.18 19.83 2.82
N ARG A 102 -5.12 20.49 2.31
CA ARG A 102 -4.41 20.06 1.10
C ARG A 102 -3.80 18.68 1.31
N PHE A 103 -3.99 17.81 0.32
CA PHE A 103 -3.31 16.51 0.30
C PHE A 103 -1.85 16.69 -0.05
N PHE A 104 -0.99 15.87 0.55
CA PHE A 104 0.41 15.82 0.14
C PHE A 104 0.52 15.24 -1.27
N PHE A 105 1.50 15.71 -2.04
CA PHE A 105 1.77 15.21 -3.38
C PHE A 105 1.93 13.69 -3.40
N CYS A 106 2.64 13.13 -2.41
CA CYS A 106 2.83 11.68 -2.30
C CYS A 106 1.53 10.90 -2.06
N GLN A 107 0.51 11.53 -1.45
CA GLN A 107 -0.81 10.91 -1.25
C GLN A 107 -1.57 10.86 -2.57
N LEU A 108 -1.58 11.98 -3.31
CA LEU A 108 -2.19 12.10 -4.63
C LEU A 108 -1.55 11.13 -5.62
N GLU A 109 -0.22 11.13 -5.73
CA GLU A 109 0.50 10.23 -6.62
C GLU A 109 0.19 8.75 -6.31
N ALA A 110 0.16 8.38 -5.02
CA ALA A 110 -0.13 7.01 -4.62
C ALA A 110 -1.55 6.59 -5.05
N ILE A 111 -2.58 7.40 -4.79
CA ILE A 111 -3.95 7.04 -5.19
C ILE A 111 -4.13 7.06 -6.71
N GLU A 112 -3.55 8.04 -7.40
CA GLU A 112 -3.64 8.19 -8.86
C GLU A 112 -2.95 7.05 -9.59
N THR A 113 -1.84 6.54 -9.04
CA THR A 113 -1.20 5.32 -9.55
C THR A 113 -2.13 4.12 -9.47
N LEU A 114 -2.84 3.93 -8.34
CA LEU A 114 -3.79 2.82 -8.18
C LEU A 114 -5.01 2.96 -9.10
N ILE A 115 -5.50 4.20 -9.28
CA ILE A 115 -6.58 4.52 -10.22
C ILE A 115 -6.13 4.21 -11.64
N TRP A 116 -4.96 4.70 -12.07
CA TRP A 116 -4.41 4.48 -13.40
C TRP A 116 -4.28 2.98 -13.72
N LEU A 117 -3.70 2.20 -12.80
CA LEU A 117 -3.56 0.75 -12.97
C LEU A 117 -4.89 0.01 -13.14
N THR A 118 -5.99 0.59 -12.67
CA THR A 118 -7.32 -0.02 -12.67
C THR A 118 -8.20 0.49 -13.81
N GLU A 119 -8.15 1.78 -14.10
CA GLU A 119 -9.09 2.43 -15.02
C GLU A 119 -8.50 2.84 -16.35
N ALA A 120 -7.17 3.02 -16.45
CA ALA A 120 -6.56 3.40 -17.71
C ALA A 120 -6.73 2.28 -18.76
N PRO A 121 -6.85 2.64 -20.06
CA PRO A 121 -6.89 1.68 -21.14
C PRO A 121 -5.69 0.73 -21.12
N ASP A 122 -5.86 -0.52 -21.53
CA ASP A 122 -4.77 -1.50 -21.52
C ASP A 122 -3.58 -1.10 -22.41
N ALA A 123 -3.84 -0.33 -23.47
CA ALA A 123 -2.81 0.26 -24.33
C ALA A 123 -1.83 1.17 -23.54
N GLU A 124 -2.32 1.92 -22.55
CA GLU A 124 -1.51 2.81 -21.71
C GLU A 124 -0.60 2.03 -20.76
N LYS A 125 -0.97 0.78 -20.43
CA LYS A 125 -0.25 -0.09 -19.48
C LYS A 125 0.72 -1.05 -20.17
N VAL A 126 0.84 -1.01 -21.50
CA VAL A 126 1.76 -1.86 -22.25
C VAL A 126 3.20 -1.63 -21.78
N GLY A 127 3.88 -2.75 -21.46
CA GLY A 127 5.24 -2.78 -20.93
C GLY A 127 5.36 -2.56 -19.42
N VAL A 128 4.25 -2.39 -18.69
CA VAL A 128 4.23 -2.35 -17.23
C VAL A 128 3.85 -3.73 -16.69
N GLU A 129 4.87 -4.49 -16.31
CA GLU A 129 4.70 -5.82 -15.72
C GLU A 129 4.95 -5.76 -14.21
N ILE A 130 3.89 -6.07 -13.44
CA ILE A 130 3.94 -6.08 -11.98
C ILE A 130 4.11 -7.53 -11.54
N ALA A 131 5.18 -7.83 -10.82
CA ALA A 131 5.46 -9.19 -10.38
C ALA A 131 4.38 -9.67 -9.40
N SER A 132 4.00 -10.95 -9.49
CA SER A 132 3.15 -11.60 -8.48
C SER A 132 3.95 -11.92 -7.22
N ASP A 133 3.28 -11.98 -6.07
CA ASP A 133 3.86 -12.56 -4.85
C ASP A 133 3.91 -14.10 -4.89
N GLY A 134 3.43 -14.72 -5.97
CA GLY A 134 3.24 -16.16 -6.14
C GLY A 134 1.83 -16.64 -5.77
N GLY A 135 0.93 -15.72 -5.41
CA GLY A 135 -0.44 -15.98 -5.02
C GLY A 135 -1.45 -15.96 -6.17
N LEU A 136 -2.71 -16.24 -5.81
CA LEU A 136 -3.85 -16.32 -6.73
C LEU A 136 -4.52 -14.97 -7.02
N PHE A 137 -4.23 -13.95 -6.21
CA PHE A 137 -4.82 -12.62 -6.34
C PHE A 137 -3.76 -11.54 -6.59
N LYS A 138 -4.16 -10.49 -7.31
CA LYS A 138 -3.29 -9.36 -7.62
C LYS A 138 -2.99 -8.55 -6.36
N ARG A 139 -1.71 -8.21 -6.19
CA ARG A 139 -1.22 -7.32 -5.13
C ARG A 139 -0.58 -6.08 -5.73
N LEU A 140 -0.82 -4.93 -5.12
CA LEU A 140 -0.26 -3.64 -5.52
C LEU A 140 0.26 -2.94 -4.27
N CYS A 141 1.56 -2.61 -4.22
CA CYS A 141 2.16 -1.99 -3.05
C CYS A 141 2.47 -0.52 -3.27
N SER A 142 1.97 0.33 -2.36
CA SER A 142 2.35 1.73 -2.22
C SER A 142 3.37 1.84 -1.09
N LYS A 143 4.64 2.06 -1.44
CA LYS A 143 5.71 2.31 -0.48
C LYS A 143 5.64 3.76 -0.03
N MET A 144 5.38 3.99 1.25
CA MET A 144 5.16 5.33 1.79
C MET A 144 5.84 5.45 3.15
N ALA A 145 6.72 6.43 3.31
CA ALA A 145 7.39 6.68 4.58
C ALA A 145 6.39 6.94 5.73
N THR A 146 6.80 6.62 6.96
CA THR A 146 5.99 6.91 8.14
C THR A 146 5.78 8.43 8.27
N GLY A 147 4.56 8.83 8.60
CA GLY A 147 4.19 10.26 8.74
C GLY A 147 3.68 10.92 7.46
N THR A 148 3.73 10.26 6.30
CA THR A 148 3.28 10.86 5.03
C THR A 148 1.79 10.67 4.74
N GLY A 149 1.03 10.17 5.72
CA GLY A 149 -0.42 10.02 5.62
C GLY A 149 -0.91 8.77 4.88
N LYS A 150 -0.27 7.61 5.06
CA LYS A 150 -0.73 6.31 4.50
C LYS A 150 -2.24 6.07 4.70
N THR A 151 -2.74 6.34 5.90
CA THR A 151 -4.16 6.15 6.25
C THR A 151 -5.08 7.08 5.46
N VAL A 152 -4.63 8.28 5.08
CA VAL A 152 -5.39 9.18 4.19
C VAL A 152 -5.56 8.54 2.82
N VAL A 153 -4.49 7.99 2.25
CA VAL A 153 -4.55 7.28 0.96
C VAL A 153 -5.44 6.04 1.04
N MET A 154 -5.44 5.30 2.15
CA MET A 154 -6.38 4.20 2.37
C MET A 154 -7.84 4.68 2.36
N ALA A 155 -8.14 5.82 2.98
CA ALA A 155 -9.48 6.40 2.95
C ALA A 155 -9.86 6.87 1.52
N MET A 156 -8.93 7.50 0.78
CA MET A 156 -9.14 7.87 -0.63
C MET A 156 -9.42 6.64 -1.51
N LEU A 157 -8.66 5.56 -1.30
CA LEU A 157 -8.87 4.26 -1.96
C LEU A 157 -10.26 3.69 -1.67
N ILE A 158 -10.69 3.70 -0.41
CA ILE A 158 -12.02 3.23 -0.03
C ILE A 158 -13.11 4.10 -0.66
N ALA A 159 -12.96 5.43 -0.61
CA ALA A 159 -13.91 6.35 -1.23
C ALA A 159 -14.03 6.09 -2.72
N TRP A 160 -12.91 5.98 -3.43
CA TRP A 160 -12.86 5.67 -4.86
C TRP A 160 -13.54 4.33 -5.18
N GLN A 161 -13.24 3.27 -4.44
CA GLN A 161 -13.81 1.93 -4.65
C GLN A 161 -15.32 1.90 -4.39
N VAL A 162 -15.76 2.39 -3.23
CA VAL A 162 -17.16 2.36 -2.82
C VAL A 162 -18.02 3.25 -3.72
N LEU A 163 -17.62 4.50 -3.96
CA LEU A 163 -18.42 5.45 -4.73
C LEU A 163 -18.60 5.01 -6.19
N ASN A 164 -17.54 4.45 -6.79
CA ASN A 164 -17.65 3.87 -8.12
C ASN A 164 -18.56 2.65 -8.12
N LYS A 165 -18.38 1.70 -7.18
CA LYS A 165 -19.20 0.48 -7.17
C LYS A 165 -20.68 0.76 -6.91
N VAL A 166 -20.99 1.72 -6.04
CA VAL A 166 -22.37 2.12 -5.75
C VAL A 166 -23.00 2.84 -6.94
N THR A 167 -22.23 3.65 -7.67
CA THR A 167 -22.73 4.40 -8.83
C THR A 167 -22.85 3.53 -10.09
N TYR A 168 -21.91 2.60 -10.28
CA TYR A 168 -21.86 1.69 -11.42
C TYR A 168 -21.86 0.22 -10.94
N PRO A 169 -23.02 -0.33 -10.52
CA PRO A 169 -23.06 -1.68 -9.93
C PRO A 169 -22.56 -2.81 -10.83
N GLN A 170 -22.67 -2.63 -12.15
CA GLN A 170 -22.22 -3.60 -13.16
C GLN A 170 -20.71 -3.54 -13.44
N ASP A 171 -20.03 -2.47 -13.03
CA ASP A 171 -18.59 -2.37 -13.21
C ASP A 171 -17.88 -3.33 -12.24
N THR A 172 -17.12 -4.27 -12.79
CA THR A 172 -16.44 -5.33 -12.05
C THR A 172 -15.10 -4.88 -11.48
N ARG A 173 -14.61 -3.70 -11.86
CA ARG A 173 -13.32 -3.15 -11.39
C ARG A 173 -13.36 -2.64 -9.95
N PHE A 174 -14.55 -2.46 -9.38
CA PHE A 174 -14.72 -1.83 -8.08
C PHE A 174 -15.47 -2.71 -7.07
N SER A 175 -15.24 -2.44 -5.79
CA SER A 175 -15.95 -3.06 -4.68
C SER A 175 -16.46 -2.04 -3.66
N ARG A 176 -17.61 -2.35 -3.06
CA ARG A 176 -18.11 -1.65 -1.86
C ARG A 176 -17.81 -2.43 -0.57
N HIS A 177 -17.08 -3.53 -0.69
CA HIS A 177 -16.77 -4.46 0.39
C HIS A 177 -15.26 -4.45 0.61
N ILE A 178 -14.83 -3.79 1.69
CA ILE A 178 -13.42 -3.56 2.01
C ILE A 178 -13.04 -4.33 3.26
N PHE A 179 -11.96 -5.11 3.16
CA PHE A 179 -11.38 -5.82 4.29
C PHE A 179 -9.97 -5.29 4.57
N VAL A 180 -9.77 -4.68 5.75
CA VAL A 180 -8.50 -4.09 6.17
C VAL A 180 -7.84 -4.99 7.21
N VAL A 181 -6.57 -5.32 7.01
CA VAL A 181 -5.78 -6.14 7.93
C VAL A 181 -4.64 -5.31 8.54
N ALA A 182 -4.53 -5.37 9.87
CA ALA A 182 -3.54 -4.65 10.66
C ALA A 182 -2.57 -5.60 11.39
N PRO A 183 -1.31 -5.19 11.63
CA PRO A 183 -0.29 -6.03 12.28
C PRO A 183 -0.51 -6.18 13.79
N GLY A 184 -1.15 -5.20 14.44
CA GLY A 184 -1.36 -5.19 15.90
C GLY A 184 -2.72 -4.59 16.29
N LEU A 185 -3.13 -4.79 17.54
CA LEU A 185 -4.39 -4.25 18.06
C LEU A 185 -4.39 -2.72 18.14
N THR A 186 -3.27 -2.10 18.52
CA THR A 186 -3.14 -0.64 18.54
C THR A 186 -3.33 -0.04 17.15
N VAL A 187 -2.73 -0.67 16.13
CA VAL A 187 -2.88 -0.25 14.73
C VAL A 187 -4.31 -0.49 14.25
N LYS A 188 -4.92 -1.63 14.59
CA LYS A 188 -6.33 -1.89 14.29
C LYS A 188 -7.26 -0.81 14.87
N SER A 189 -7.01 -0.35 16.10
CA SER A 189 -7.81 0.69 16.74
C SER A 189 -7.65 2.05 16.07
N ARG A 190 -6.43 2.47 15.67
CA ARG A 190 -6.26 3.74 14.94
C ARG A 190 -6.94 3.72 13.56
N LEU A 191 -7.02 2.56 12.92
CA LEU A 191 -7.62 2.43 11.59
C LEU A 191 -9.15 2.53 11.60
N GLN A 192 -9.81 2.60 12.76
CA GLN A 192 -11.28 2.79 12.83
C GLN A 192 -11.76 4.06 12.12
N VAL A 193 -10.89 5.07 11.97
CA VAL A 193 -11.14 6.28 11.17
C VAL A 193 -11.45 5.98 9.69
N LEU A 194 -11.12 4.79 9.19
CA LEU A 194 -11.46 4.33 7.83
C LEU A 194 -12.91 3.86 7.69
N VAL A 195 -13.65 3.67 8.78
CA VAL A 195 -15.05 3.26 8.75
C VAL A 195 -15.92 4.50 8.51
N PRO A 196 -16.70 4.59 7.41
CA PRO A 196 -17.47 5.81 7.07
C PRO A 196 -18.49 6.26 8.12
N SER A 197 -18.95 5.35 8.97
CA SER A 197 -19.88 5.64 10.06
C SER A 197 -19.20 5.90 11.40
N SER A 198 -17.87 5.82 11.49
CA SER A 198 -17.14 6.10 12.74
C SER A 198 -17.16 7.61 13.03
N PRO A 199 -17.29 8.01 14.30
CA PRO A 199 -16.92 9.36 14.73
C PRO A 199 -15.45 9.63 14.36
N GLY A 200 -15.15 10.87 13.93
CA GLY A 200 -13.80 11.25 13.54
C GLY A 200 -13.26 10.45 12.35
N ASN A 201 -14.14 10.06 11.41
CA ASN A 201 -13.69 9.38 10.21
C ASN A 201 -12.89 10.33 9.31
N TYR A 202 -11.95 9.77 8.56
CA TYR A 202 -11.06 10.55 7.70
C TYR A 202 -11.76 11.14 6.48
N TYR A 203 -12.95 10.66 6.13
CA TYR A 203 -13.70 11.21 5.01
C TYR A 203 -14.20 12.63 5.32
N ASP A 204 -14.65 12.85 6.55
CA ASP A 204 -15.06 14.16 7.04
C ASP A 204 -13.84 15.02 7.45
N GLU A 205 -12.87 14.44 8.18
CA GLU A 205 -11.70 15.17 8.70
C GLU A 205 -10.83 15.76 7.59
N PHE A 206 -10.59 15.01 6.51
CA PHE A 206 -9.77 15.44 5.38
C PHE A 206 -10.61 15.86 4.15
N ASP A 207 -11.93 15.99 4.31
CA ASP A 207 -12.86 16.31 3.22
C ASP A 207 -12.63 15.44 1.98
N ILE A 208 -12.47 14.12 2.14
CA ILE A 208 -12.07 13.22 1.03
C ILE A 208 -13.18 13.10 -0.02
N VAL A 209 -14.43 13.27 0.38
CA VAL A 209 -15.61 12.97 -0.44
C VAL A 209 -16.28 14.27 -0.92
N PRO A 210 -16.46 14.45 -2.24
CA PRO A 210 -17.16 15.62 -2.78
C PRO A 210 -18.60 15.74 -2.24
N PRO A 211 -19.15 16.97 -2.15
CA PRO A 211 -20.51 17.20 -1.67
C PRO A 211 -21.56 16.33 -2.37
N GLY A 212 -22.50 15.76 -1.60
CA GLY A 212 -23.58 14.92 -2.14
C GLY A 212 -23.18 13.48 -2.49
N LEU A 213 -21.95 13.05 -2.20
CA LEU A 213 -21.52 11.65 -2.34
C LEU A 213 -21.41 10.89 -1.01
N SER A 214 -21.49 11.56 0.14
CA SER A 214 -21.34 10.94 1.47
C SER A 214 -22.36 9.83 1.74
N GLU A 215 -23.62 10.01 1.32
CA GLU A 215 -24.65 8.97 1.46
C GLU A 215 -24.37 7.73 0.60
N LYS A 216 -23.70 7.90 -0.54
CA LYS A 216 -23.23 6.75 -1.34
C LYS A 216 -22.06 6.05 -0.65
N LEU A 217 -21.13 6.80 -0.06
CA LEU A 217 -20.01 6.23 0.69
C LEU A 217 -20.50 5.35 1.85
N ARG A 218 -21.54 5.78 2.57
CA ARG A 218 -22.13 5.01 3.69
C ARG A 218 -22.72 3.65 3.29
N GLN A 219 -22.94 3.40 1.99
CA GLN A 219 -23.38 2.09 1.49
C GLN A 219 -22.22 1.08 1.38
N GLY A 220 -20.98 1.53 1.55
CA GLY A 220 -19.80 0.67 1.66
C GLY A 220 -19.69 0.01 3.03
N LYS A 221 -19.10 -1.19 3.06
CA LYS A 221 -18.77 -1.89 4.30
C LYS A 221 -17.26 -2.00 4.42
N VAL A 222 -16.72 -1.48 5.52
CA VAL A 222 -15.31 -1.57 5.88
C VAL A 222 -15.19 -2.43 7.13
N LEU A 223 -14.52 -3.58 7.00
CA LEU A 223 -14.22 -4.48 8.10
C LEU A 223 -12.72 -4.42 8.41
N ILE A 224 -12.38 -4.17 9.67
CA ILE A 224 -10.99 -4.01 10.10
C ILE A 224 -10.64 -5.09 11.12
N HIS A 225 -9.66 -5.91 10.79
CA HIS A 225 -9.18 -6.98 11.65
C HIS A 225 -7.67 -6.92 11.85
N ASN A 226 -7.23 -7.49 12.96
CA ASN A 226 -5.83 -7.81 13.15
C ASN A 226 -5.55 -9.19 12.52
N TRP A 227 -4.33 -9.44 12.06
CA TRP A 227 -3.94 -10.71 11.45
C TRP A 227 -4.25 -11.95 12.31
N HIS A 228 -4.30 -11.86 13.64
CA HIS A 228 -4.72 -12.96 14.50
C HIS A 228 -6.15 -13.43 14.21
N ALA A 229 -7.03 -12.56 13.71
CA ALA A 229 -8.37 -12.97 13.27
C ALA A 229 -8.32 -13.88 12.03
N LEU A 230 -7.24 -13.81 11.25
CA LEU A 230 -7.01 -14.71 10.10
C LEU A 230 -6.46 -16.07 10.54
N ASN A 231 -6.36 -16.37 11.83
CA ASN A 231 -5.80 -17.62 12.31
C ASN A 231 -6.53 -18.85 11.74
N TRP A 232 -5.77 -19.78 11.20
CA TRP A 232 -6.26 -21.04 10.65
C TRP A 232 -5.26 -22.17 10.94
N GLU A 233 -5.74 -23.41 10.93
CA GLU A 233 -4.93 -24.60 11.15
C GLU A 233 -5.16 -25.63 10.05
N THR A 234 -4.09 -26.31 9.62
CA THR A 234 -4.18 -27.47 8.73
C THR A 234 -4.61 -28.70 9.52
N GLU A 235 -5.21 -29.69 8.83
CA GLU A 235 -5.55 -30.97 9.44
C GLU A 235 -4.32 -31.65 10.07
N GLU A 236 -3.17 -31.58 9.40
CA GLU A 236 -1.90 -32.12 9.90
C GLU A 236 -1.44 -31.47 11.21
N ARG A 237 -1.66 -30.16 11.38
CA ARG A 237 -1.31 -29.44 12.62
C ARG A 237 -2.29 -29.77 13.74
N ILE A 238 -3.58 -29.90 13.43
CA ILE A 238 -4.61 -30.31 14.40
C ILE A 238 -4.35 -31.74 14.88
N ALA A 239 -4.04 -32.67 13.96
CA ALA A 239 -3.73 -34.06 14.27
C ALA A 239 -2.49 -34.23 15.18
N LYS A 240 -1.54 -33.29 15.13
CA LYS A 240 -0.35 -33.27 16.00
C LYS A 240 -0.60 -32.69 17.40
N LYS A 241 -1.73 -31.99 17.64
CA LYS A 241 -2.08 -31.47 18.96
C LYS A 241 -2.75 -32.55 19.81
N LYS A 242 -2.16 -32.87 20.97
CA LYS A 242 -2.77 -33.73 22.00
C LYS A 242 -3.83 -32.94 22.81
N GLY A 243 -4.90 -32.48 22.15
CA GLY A 243 -5.98 -31.69 22.75
C GLY A 243 -7.33 -32.42 22.79
N VAL A 244 -8.25 -31.94 23.64
CA VAL A 244 -9.62 -32.48 23.81
C VAL A 244 -10.55 -32.05 22.66
N ASP A 245 -10.23 -30.97 21.96
CA ASP A 245 -11.00 -30.50 20.79
C ASP A 245 -10.66 -31.35 19.56
N LYS A 246 -11.60 -32.22 19.18
CA LYS A 246 -11.49 -33.16 18.05
C LYS A 246 -12.05 -32.60 16.74
N ARG A 247 -12.37 -31.30 16.67
CA ARG A 247 -12.87 -30.68 15.44
C ARG A 247 -11.72 -30.61 14.41
N GLY A 248 -11.97 -31.14 13.20
CA GLY A 248 -11.03 -31.09 12.09
C GLY A 248 -10.79 -29.66 11.57
N ALA A 249 -9.97 -29.51 10.53
CA ALA A 249 -9.75 -28.20 9.94
C ALA A 249 -11.07 -27.58 9.46
N LYS A 250 -11.28 -26.29 9.73
CA LYS A 250 -12.47 -25.58 9.26
C LYS A 250 -12.52 -25.65 7.72
N SER A 251 -13.70 -25.82 7.15
CA SER A 251 -13.90 -25.59 5.71
C SER A 251 -13.68 -24.11 5.39
N ASN A 252 -13.39 -23.77 4.14
CA ASN A 252 -13.21 -22.36 3.75
C ASN A 252 -14.47 -21.53 3.98
N GLU A 253 -15.66 -22.09 3.76
CA GLU A 253 -16.93 -21.44 4.07
C GLU A 253 -17.10 -21.14 5.56
N ALA A 254 -16.76 -22.10 6.44
CA ALA A 254 -16.83 -21.87 7.89
C ALA A 254 -15.80 -20.83 8.35
N TYR A 255 -14.59 -20.90 7.81
CA TYR A 255 -13.53 -19.93 8.07
C TYR A 255 -13.95 -18.51 7.66
N VAL A 256 -14.44 -18.33 6.43
CA VAL A 256 -14.87 -17.02 5.94
C VAL A 256 -16.04 -16.45 6.73
N ARG A 257 -17.00 -17.29 7.14
CA ARG A 257 -18.12 -16.80 7.97
C ARG A 257 -17.64 -16.23 9.30
N GLU A 258 -16.63 -16.85 9.90
CA GLU A 258 -16.03 -16.39 11.15
C GLU A 258 -15.20 -15.12 10.97
N VAL A 259 -14.35 -15.08 9.95
CA VAL A 259 -13.45 -13.94 9.72
C VAL A 259 -14.17 -12.72 9.18
N LEU A 260 -15.12 -12.89 8.26
CA LEU A 260 -15.79 -11.76 7.61
C LEU A 260 -17.10 -11.34 8.29
N GLY A 261 -17.67 -12.18 9.17
CA GLY A 261 -18.89 -11.86 9.92
C GLY A 261 -20.03 -11.37 9.03
N GLU A 262 -20.42 -10.10 9.16
CA GLU A 262 -21.47 -9.48 8.33
C GLU A 262 -21.12 -9.42 6.83
N MET A 263 -19.83 -9.46 6.50
CA MET A 263 -19.33 -9.55 5.12
C MET A 263 -19.18 -11.00 4.64
N ALA A 264 -19.66 -12.00 5.40
CA ALA A 264 -19.51 -13.42 5.05
C ALA A 264 -20.11 -13.81 3.69
N ASN A 265 -21.06 -13.06 3.15
CA ASN A 265 -21.65 -13.30 1.82
C ASN A 265 -21.15 -12.33 0.74
N ALA A 266 -20.26 -11.40 1.08
CA ALA A 266 -19.74 -10.41 0.15
C ALA A 266 -18.81 -11.07 -0.88
N ARG A 267 -18.96 -10.72 -2.16
CA ARG A 267 -18.06 -11.18 -3.24
C ARG A 267 -17.26 -10.02 -3.81
N ASN A 268 -16.14 -10.33 -4.45
CA ASN A 268 -15.23 -9.36 -5.08
C ASN A 268 -14.76 -8.33 -4.04
N ILE A 269 -14.07 -8.81 -3.02
CA ILE A 269 -13.64 -8.00 -1.88
C ILE A 269 -12.34 -7.29 -2.23
N VAL A 270 -12.23 -6.02 -1.86
CA VAL A 270 -10.94 -5.32 -1.87
C VAL A 270 -10.27 -5.50 -0.52
N VAL A 271 -9.00 -5.91 -0.53
CA VAL A 271 -8.20 -6.06 0.69
C VAL A 271 -7.21 -4.91 0.80
N ILE A 272 -7.03 -4.39 2.01
CA ILE A 272 -6.01 -3.40 2.34
C ILE A 272 -5.14 -3.96 3.47
N ASN A 273 -3.85 -4.11 3.24
CA ASN A 273 -2.90 -4.47 4.31
C ASN A 273 -2.16 -3.21 4.76
N ASP A 274 -2.24 -2.89 6.05
CA ASP A 274 -1.35 -1.92 6.69
C ASP A 274 -0.10 -2.64 7.22
N GLU A 275 1.06 -1.99 7.13
CA GLU A 275 2.37 -2.59 7.40
C GLU A 275 2.58 -3.93 6.69
N ALA A 276 2.37 -3.91 5.37
CA ALA A 276 2.37 -5.10 4.53
C ALA A 276 3.68 -5.90 4.51
N HIS A 277 4.78 -5.40 5.09
CA HIS A 277 6.02 -6.18 5.29
C HIS A 277 5.84 -7.38 6.22
N HIS A 278 4.74 -7.44 6.99
CA HIS A 278 4.33 -8.64 7.73
C HIS A 278 3.57 -9.66 6.86
N ALA A 279 3.13 -9.28 5.66
CA ALA A 279 2.23 -10.04 4.79
C ALA A 279 2.98 -10.55 3.55
N TRP A 280 3.85 -11.54 3.72
CA TRP A 280 4.67 -12.12 2.64
C TRP A 280 4.51 -13.64 2.56
N ARG A 281 4.83 -14.21 1.39
CA ARG A 281 4.82 -15.66 1.18
C ARG A 281 6.19 -16.25 1.45
N ILE A 282 6.24 -17.36 2.17
CA ILE A 282 7.47 -18.11 2.39
C ILE A 282 7.77 -18.92 1.13
N PRO A 283 8.92 -18.72 0.47
CA PRO A 283 9.30 -19.53 -0.69
C PRO A 283 9.43 -21.01 -0.28
N ALA A 284 8.87 -21.92 -1.08
CA ALA A 284 8.80 -23.35 -0.77
C ALA A 284 10.16 -24.01 -0.45
N GLU A 285 11.26 -23.44 -0.94
CA GLU A 285 12.61 -24.01 -0.83
C GLU A 285 13.51 -23.31 0.21
N SER A 286 13.02 -22.29 0.92
CA SER A 286 13.88 -21.42 1.73
C SER A 286 13.71 -21.62 3.24
N LYS A 287 14.74 -22.15 3.90
CA LYS A 287 14.97 -21.85 5.33
C LYS A 287 15.47 -20.41 5.40
N VAL A 288 14.56 -19.45 5.60
CA VAL A 288 14.93 -18.05 5.71
C VAL A 288 15.75 -17.84 6.98
N LYS A 289 17.08 -17.70 6.84
CA LYS A 289 17.98 -17.43 7.98
C LYS A 289 17.67 -16.04 8.56
N GLY A 290 17.68 -15.92 9.88
CA GLY A 290 17.50 -14.63 10.57
C GLY A 290 16.05 -14.20 10.82
N VAL A 291 15.06 -15.03 10.47
CA VAL A 291 13.64 -14.77 10.73
C VAL A 291 13.17 -15.60 11.92
N THR A 292 12.39 -14.99 12.81
CA THR A 292 11.85 -15.71 13.96
C THR A 292 10.74 -16.67 13.54
N LYS A 293 10.45 -17.69 14.36
CA LYS A 293 9.31 -18.58 14.10
C LYS A 293 7.98 -17.82 14.12
N ASP A 294 7.88 -16.78 14.94
CA ASP A 294 6.67 -15.99 15.11
C ASP A 294 6.41 -15.13 13.86
N ASP A 295 7.45 -14.55 13.24
CA ASP A 295 7.32 -13.80 11.98
C ASP A 295 6.85 -14.70 10.82
N ILE A 296 7.41 -15.91 10.74
CA ILE A 296 7.00 -16.94 9.76
C ILE A 296 5.54 -17.32 9.99
N GLU A 297 5.15 -17.54 11.25
CA GLU A 297 3.77 -17.89 11.61
C GLU A 297 2.79 -16.76 11.30
N GLN A 298 3.15 -15.52 11.62
CA GLN A 298 2.36 -14.32 11.29
C GLN A 298 2.14 -14.23 9.78
N ALA A 299 3.21 -14.27 8.98
CA ALA A 299 3.12 -14.17 7.53
C ALA A 299 2.28 -15.30 6.91
N THR A 300 2.49 -16.54 7.38
CA THR A 300 1.72 -17.72 6.94
C THR A 300 0.23 -17.57 7.24
N LYS A 301 -0.12 -17.15 8.46
CA LYS A 301 -1.51 -17.00 8.86
C LYS A 301 -2.19 -15.86 8.12
N TRP A 302 -1.48 -14.75 7.95
CA TRP A 302 -2.00 -13.58 7.24
C TRP A 302 -2.30 -13.90 5.79
N ILE A 303 -1.29 -14.28 4.99
CA ILE A 303 -1.50 -14.52 3.56
C ILE A 303 -2.33 -15.78 3.31
N GLY A 304 -2.08 -16.87 4.06
CA GLY A 304 -2.90 -18.08 3.93
C GLY A 304 -4.36 -17.86 4.31
N GLY A 305 -4.66 -16.96 5.25
CA GLY A 305 -6.02 -16.57 5.55
C GLY A 305 -6.69 -15.82 4.39
N LEU A 306 -5.95 -14.92 3.74
CA LEU A 306 -6.41 -14.23 2.54
C LEU A 306 -6.64 -15.19 1.36
N ASP A 307 -5.78 -16.21 1.19
CA ASP A 307 -5.98 -17.25 0.15
C ASP A 307 -7.32 -17.97 0.33
N ARG A 308 -7.64 -18.37 1.56
CA ARG A 308 -8.91 -19.03 1.90
C ARG A 308 -10.13 -18.13 1.66
N ILE A 309 -9.98 -16.82 1.89
CA ILE A 309 -11.01 -15.83 1.56
C ILE A 309 -11.15 -15.71 0.03
N HIS A 310 -10.04 -15.64 -0.70
CA HIS A 310 -10.04 -15.53 -2.15
C HIS A 310 -10.77 -16.72 -2.81
N GLU A 311 -10.49 -17.96 -2.37
CA GLU A 311 -11.12 -19.17 -2.90
C GLU A 311 -12.65 -19.18 -2.82
N THR A 312 -13.24 -18.46 -1.87
CA THR A 312 -14.69 -18.49 -1.60
C THR A 312 -15.41 -17.20 -1.93
N ARG A 313 -14.72 -16.05 -1.87
CA ARG A 313 -15.32 -14.71 -2.05
C ARG A 313 -14.73 -13.91 -3.20
N ASN A 314 -13.61 -14.38 -3.78
CA ASN A 314 -12.80 -13.64 -4.73
C ASN A 314 -12.27 -12.32 -4.14
N ILE A 315 -10.96 -12.24 -3.92
CA ILE A 315 -10.28 -10.96 -3.67
C ILE A 315 -10.01 -10.30 -5.02
N LEU A 316 -10.59 -9.12 -5.24
CA LEU A 316 -10.48 -8.37 -6.48
C LEU A 316 -9.05 -7.83 -6.68
N THR A 317 -8.56 -7.09 -5.68
CA THR A 317 -7.19 -6.59 -5.59
C THR A 317 -6.84 -6.44 -4.11
N CYS A 318 -5.60 -6.76 -3.76
CA CYS A 318 -5.03 -6.49 -2.46
C CYS A 318 -4.06 -5.30 -2.56
N TYR A 319 -4.37 -4.23 -1.83
CA TYR A 319 -3.55 -3.02 -1.78
C TYR A 319 -2.69 -3.04 -0.51
N ASP A 320 -1.39 -3.09 -0.70
CA ASP A 320 -0.39 -3.15 0.36
C ASP A 320 0.17 -1.76 0.63
N PHE A 321 0.11 -1.32 1.88
CA PHE A 321 0.75 -0.07 2.31
C PHE A 321 1.87 -0.39 3.30
N SER A 322 3.08 0.08 3.04
CA SER A 322 4.20 -0.09 3.97
C SER A 322 5.28 0.96 3.76
N ALA A 323 6.01 1.29 4.83
CA ALA A 323 7.22 2.10 4.72
C ALA A 323 8.44 1.26 4.30
N THR A 324 8.41 -0.03 4.60
CA THR A 324 9.54 -0.97 4.48
C THR A 324 9.11 -2.27 3.81
N PRO A 325 8.63 -2.26 2.56
CA PRO A 325 8.08 -3.43 1.87
C PRO A 325 9.16 -4.44 1.44
N TYR A 326 9.83 -5.05 2.42
CA TYR A 326 10.85 -6.06 2.24
C TYR A 326 10.31 -7.40 2.74
N ALA A 327 10.49 -8.44 1.93
CA ALA A 327 10.34 -9.82 2.36
C ALA A 327 11.69 -10.32 2.91
N PRO A 328 11.70 -11.02 4.06
CA PRO A 328 12.90 -11.68 4.53
C PRO A 328 13.38 -12.74 3.52
N SER A 329 14.62 -12.61 3.04
CA SER A 329 15.20 -13.48 1.99
C SER A 329 16.24 -14.47 2.53
N GLY A 330 16.70 -14.30 3.77
CA GLY A 330 17.69 -15.16 4.42
C GLY A 330 19.12 -15.01 3.88
N LYS A 331 19.34 -14.05 2.97
CA LYS A 331 20.67 -13.66 2.48
C LYS A 331 21.23 -12.52 3.32
N THR A 332 22.55 -12.31 3.27
CA THR A 332 23.23 -11.21 3.99
C THR A 332 22.55 -9.87 3.70
N THR A 333 22.67 -8.92 4.63
CA THR A 333 22.07 -7.56 4.69
C THR A 333 22.08 -6.73 3.39
N SER A 334 22.78 -7.16 2.35
CA SER A 334 22.79 -6.59 1.01
C SER A 334 21.66 -7.08 0.07
N GLU A 335 20.88 -8.10 0.44
CA GLU A 335 19.88 -8.74 -0.43
C GLU A 335 18.52 -8.98 0.27
N GLU A 336 17.98 -8.03 1.03
CA GLU A 336 16.55 -8.07 1.37
C GLU A 336 15.72 -8.03 0.08
N ALA A 337 14.77 -8.95 -0.06
CA ALA A 337 13.95 -9.05 -1.28
C ALA A 337 12.83 -8.01 -1.19
N LEU A 338 13.07 -6.85 -1.81
CA LEU A 338 12.04 -5.84 -1.99
C LEU A 338 10.82 -6.44 -2.72
N PHE A 339 9.61 -6.07 -2.31
CA PHE A 339 8.39 -6.52 -2.99
C PHE A 339 8.44 -6.17 -4.49
N GLY A 340 8.25 -7.18 -5.34
CA GLY A 340 8.22 -7.00 -6.80
C GLY A 340 6.95 -6.31 -7.32
N TRP A 341 5.96 -6.10 -6.46
CA TRP A 341 4.69 -5.45 -6.77
C TRP A 341 4.57 -4.01 -6.24
N ILE A 342 5.69 -3.36 -5.94
CA ILE A 342 5.70 -1.93 -5.62
C ILE A 342 5.39 -1.13 -6.89
N VAL A 343 4.34 -0.32 -6.82
CA VAL A 343 3.87 0.51 -7.94
C VAL A 343 4.00 2.00 -7.69
N SER A 344 4.09 2.41 -6.43
CA SER A 344 4.38 3.79 -6.00
C SER A 344 5.43 3.78 -4.90
N ASP A 345 6.31 4.79 -4.90
CA ASP A 345 7.38 4.96 -3.91
C ASP A 345 7.44 6.41 -3.44
N PHE A 346 7.37 6.60 -2.13
CA PHE A 346 7.75 7.82 -1.45
C PHE A 346 8.59 7.46 -0.24
N GLY A 347 9.90 7.40 -0.45
CA GLY A 347 10.86 6.92 0.53
C GLY A 347 11.16 7.95 1.63
N LEU A 348 11.79 7.49 2.71
CA LEU A 348 12.19 8.34 3.85
C LEU A 348 13.05 9.54 3.42
N ASN A 349 13.92 9.35 2.43
CA ASN A 349 14.75 10.43 1.92
C ASN A 349 13.94 11.55 1.25
N ASP A 350 12.81 11.21 0.65
CA ASP A 350 11.92 12.21 0.06
C ASP A 350 11.10 12.85 1.19
N ALA A 351 10.64 12.07 2.17
CA ALA A 351 9.87 12.55 3.32
C ALA A 351 10.64 13.53 4.23
N ILE A 352 11.89 13.25 4.62
CA ILE A 352 12.71 14.14 5.47
C ILE A 352 12.92 15.51 4.82
N ARG A 353 12.87 15.57 3.49
CA ARG A 353 13.18 16.79 2.70
C ARG A 353 11.94 17.61 2.37
N VAL A 354 10.79 17.17 2.90
CA VAL A 354 9.45 17.61 2.53
C VAL A 354 8.58 17.83 3.78
N VAL A 355 8.72 16.99 4.81
CA VAL A 355 7.94 17.02 6.05
C VAL A 355 8.83 17.44 7.21
N ALA A 356 8.88 18.74 7.47
CA ALA A 356 9.27 19.29 8.76
C ALA A 356 8.61 20.66 8.93
N GLU A 357 7.32 20.62 9.22
CA GLU A 357 6.58 21.69 9.91
C GLU A 357 5.70 21.05 10.99
#